data_AF-A0A8T3PZ52-F1
#
_entry.id   AF-A0A8T3PZ52-F1
#
_cell.length_a   1.000
_cell.length_b   1.000
_cell.length_c   1.000
_cell.angle_alpha   90.00
_cell.angle_beta   90.00
_cell.angle_gamma   90.00
#
_symmetry.space_group_name_H-M   'P 1'
#
loop_
_entity.id
_entity.type
_entity.pdbx_description
1 polymer ?
#
loop_
_entity_poly.entity_id
_entity_poly.type
_entity_poly.pdbx_seq_one_letter_code
_entity_poly.pdbx_strand_id
1 'polypeptide(L)'
;MPGTPSAIPVGTQFSPDLIDFHAFLQALVEHSGDREALVEAVWRPAVRTSPPAKAPTHRRRRLPLEAATQYGLLEPGTWEATDLAHELLVLPGEELFEAFARHVLIRLGGLRVVEAVQQMKMDALQVTGDTLAEYLTDQGFAVNVHNTAINSMRMWLAQAGIFSAKGWDVDATRKAQLVGLDDEAIAAIVGMTDELRAFVIALCRINPEGDYPAAEIRNLAEAIVGHRFARASLPNVVLEPLRRAGLIEYETKGTGGGKTSILRTTPAFEATVLEPFIEHAVQSLDAALTAYYRKPPAQIYTELGSGDTFIKGQALEAYAIRIMRLLGLRFVGWRKRAQDTTGRAEIDVVMA
;
A
#
# COMPACT_ATOMS: atom_id res chain seq x y z
N MET A 1 10.36 25.36 7.85
CA MET A 1 10.64 23.93 7.59
C MET A 1 10.74 23.76 6.08
N PRO A 2 11.87 23.33 5.50
CA PRO A 2 11.86 22.85 4.13
C PRO A 2 10.79 21.74 4.05
N GLY A 3 9.82 21.91 3.16
CA GLY A 3 8.60 21.10 3.15
C GLY A 3 8.92 19.63 2.92
N THR A 4 8.35 18.76 3.75
CA THR A 4 8.38 17.31 3.54
C THR A 4 7.88 17.02 2.11
N PRO A 5 8.61 16.21 1.31
CA PRO A 5 8.16 15.85 -0.02
C PRO A 5 6.80 15.13 0.05
N SER A 6 5.91 15.42 -0.90
CA SER A 6 4.59 14.80 -1.01
C SER A 6 4.74 13.29 -1.17
N ALA A 7 3.95 12.52 -0.42
CA ALA A 7 3.89 11.07 -0.49
C ALA A 7 3.16 10.55 -1.74
N ILE A 8 2.48 11.45 -2.47
CA ILE A 8 1.80 11.17 -3.73
C ILE A 8 2.58 11.80 -4.90
N PRO A 9 2.82 11.06 -6.00
CA PRO A 9 3.52 11.57 -7.18
C PRO A 9 2.73 12.66 -7.89
N VAL A 10 3.42 13.66 -8.40
CA VAL A 10 2.84 14.75 -9.19
C VAL A 10 2.31 14.20 -10.51
N GLY A 11 1.04 14.48 -10.81
CA GLY A 11 0.41 14.07 -12.07
C GLY A 11 0.14 15.22 -13.04
N THR A 12 0.77 16.38 -12.88
CA THR A 12 0.53 17.53 -13.75
C THR A 12 0.99 17.25 -15.18
N GLN A 13 0.10 17.45 -16.16
CA GLN A 13 0.29 17.05 -17.57
C GLN A 13 0.39 15.54 -17.82
N PHE A 14 0.15 14.70 -16.80
CA PHE A 14 0.20 13.25 -16.85
C PHE A 14 -1.12 12.66 -16.32
N SER A 15 -2.08 12.52 -17.23
CA SER A 15 -3.38 11.91 -16.98
C SER A 15 -3.91 11.24 -18.25
N PRO A 16 -4.84 10.27 -18.14
CA PRO A 16 -5.44 9.59 -19.29
C PRO A 16 -6.12 10.55 -20.28
N ASP A 17 -6.70 11.66 -19.80
CA ASP A 17 -7.34 12.64 -20.67
C ASP A 17 -6.35 13.46 -21.49
N LEU A 18 -5.06 13.45 -21.13
CA LEU A 18 -4.01 14.24 -21.78
C LEU A 18 -3.00 13.41 -22.56
N ILE A 19 -2.93 12.10 -22.30
CA ILE A 19 -1.87 11.22 -22.77
C ILE A 19 -2.46 9.87 -23.18
N ASP A 20 -2.10 9.43 -24.38
CA ASP A 20 -2.20 8.04 -24.79
C ASP A 20 -1.06 7.28 -24.12
N PHE A 21 -1.40 6.41 -23.16
CA PHE A 21 -0.40 5.85 -22.25
C PHE A 21 0.57 4.90 -22.94
N HIS A 22 0.09 4.10 -23.91
CA HIS A 22 0.95 3.21 -24.66
C HIS A 22 1.91 4.01 -25.55
N ALA A 23 1.43 5.00 -26.30
CA ALA A 23 2.28 5.86 -27.11
C ALA A 23 3.29 6.65 -26.26
N PHE A 24 2.90 7.05 -25.05
CA PHE A 24 3.80 7.68 -24.08
C PHE A 24 4.93 6.75 -23.67
N LEU A 25 4.63 5.52 -23.25
CA LEU A 25 5.64 4.51 -22.90
C LEU A 25 6.58 4.22 -24.07
N GLN A 26 6.04 4.11 -25.29
CA GLN A 26 6.84 3.93 -26.50
C GLN A 26 7.82 5.09 -26.68
N ALA A 27 7.36 6.34 -26.55
CA ALA A 27 8.23 7.51 -26.60
C ALA A 27 9.31 7.52 -25.50
N LEU A 28 9.00 7.03 -24.30
CA LEU A 28 9.97 6.92 -23.21
C LEU A 28 11.08 5.90 -23.53
N VAL A 29 10.71 4.73 -24.03
CA VAL A 29 11.65 3.65 -24.35
C VAL A 29 12.50 4.00 -25.57
N GLU A 30 11.90 4.52 -26.65
CA GLU A 30 12.61 4.87 -27.89
C GLU A 30 13.66 5.98 -27.70
N HIS A 31 13.39 6.92 -26.80
CA HIS A 31 14.26 8.08 -26.55
C HIS A 31 14.94 8.04 -25.18
N SER A 32 15.01 6.85 -24.56
CA SER A 32 15.62 6.61 -23.24
C SER A 32 17.00 7.26 -23.12
N GLY A 33 17.21 8.04 -22.06
CA GLY A 33 18.46 8.75 -21.79
C GLY A 33 18.67 10.06 -22.58
N ASP A 34 17.93 10.31 -23.67
CA ASP A 34 17.97 11.57 -24.42
C ASP A 34 16.83 12.49 -24.00
N ARG A 35 17.15 13.36 -23.03
CA ARG A 35 16.18 14.30 -22.47
C ARG A 35 15.52 15.23 -23.49
N GLU A 36 16.27 15.77 -24.45
CA GLU A 36 15.69 16.72 -25.41
C GLU A 36 14.78 15.98 -26.40
N ALA A 37 15.19 14.79 -26.85
CA ALA A 37 14.34 13.94 -27.68
C ALA A 37 13.07 13.49 -26.94
N LEU A 38 13.17 13.12 -25.66
CA LEU A 38 12.02 12.80 -24.80
C LEU A 38 11.04 13.97 -24.69
N VAL A 39 11.56 15.18 -24.43
CA VAL A 39 10.72 16.39 -24.32
C VAL A 39 9.96 16.64 -25.61
N GLU A 40 10.56 16.44 -26.78
CA GLU A 40 9.83 16.61 -28.04
C GLU A 40 8.86 15.45 -28.31
N ALA A 41 9.26 14.22 -28.00
CA ALA A 41 8.46 13.01 -28.24
C ALA A 41 7.14 13.00 -27.46
N VAL A 42 7.17 13.35 -26.16
CA VAL A 42 5.96 13.31 -25.31
C VAL A 42 4.91 14.39 -25.65
N TRP A 43 5.25 15.31 -26.55
CA TRP A 43 4.33 16.33 -27.07
C TRP A 43 3.87 16.06 -28.51
N ARG A 44 4.27 14.94 -29.11
CA ARG A 44 3.79 14.54 -30.45
C ARG A 44 2.29 14.22 -30.42
N PRO A 45 1.57 14.43 -31.54
CA PRO A 45 0.14 14.11 -31.64
C PRO A 45 -0.23 12.66 -31.31
N ALA A 46 0.68 11.71 -31.57
CA ALA A 46 0.47 10.30 -31.22
C ALA A 46 0.41 10.07 -29.69
N VAL A 47 1.13 10.89 -28.91
CA VAL A 47 1.16 10.79 -27.44
C VAL A 47 0.07 11.63 -26.80
N ARG A 48 -0.28 12.78 -27.40
CA ARG A 48 -1.24 13.73 -26.83
C ARG A 48 -2.63 13.49 -27.39
N THR A 49 -3.52 12.94 -26.56
CA THR A 49 -4.95 12.75 -26.86
C THR A 49 -5.69 14.03 -27.21
N SER A 50 -5.16 15.19 -26.81
CA SER A 50 -5.70 16.49 -27.16
C SER A 50 -4.57 17.51 -27.37
N PRO A 51 -4.62 18.30 -28.46
CA PRO A 51 -3.63 19.34 -28.71
C PRO A 51 -3.75 20.45 -27.65
N PRO A 52 -2.62 20.99 -27.15
CA PRO A 52 -2.67 22.07 -26.18
C PRO A 52 -3.20 23.35 -26.85
N ALA A 53 -4.14 24.03 -26.18
CA ALA A 53 -4.74 25.27 -26.70
C ALA A 53 -3.71 26.41 -26.94
N LYS A 54 -2.54 26.35 -26.30
CA LYS A 54 -1.41 27.26 -26.50
C LYS A 54 -0.11 26.45 -26.48
N ALA A 55 0.91 26.94 -27.18
CA ALA A 55 2.25 26.36 -27.11
C ALA A 55 2.71 26.25 -25.63
N PRO A 56 3.17 25.08 -25.18
CA PRO A 56 3.58 24.89 -23.79
C PRO A 56 4.84 25.72 -23.49
N THR A 57 4.86 26.34 -22.32
CA THR A 57 6.06 27.02 -21.82
C THR A 57 7.20 26.01 -21.60
N HIS A 58 8.43 26.50 -21.55
CA HIS A 58 9.61 25.64 -21.31
C HIS A 58 9.48 24.79 -20.04
N ARG A 59 8.90 25.33 -18.95
CA ARG A 59 8.59 24.57 -17.74
C ARG A 59 7.53 23.50 -17.99
N ARG A 60 6.42 23.88 -18.64
CA ARG A 60 5.29 22.97 -18.88
C ARG A 60 5.71 21.76 -19.73
N ARG A 61 6.63 21.95 -20.67
CA ARG A 61 7.16 20.89 -21.54
C ARG A 61 7.78 19.73 -20.77
N ARG A 62 8.38 19.99 -19.60
CA ARG A 62 9.08 18.99 -18.77
C ARG A 62 8.18 18.22 -17.82
N LEU A 63 6.99 18.75 -17.51
CA LEU A 63 6.09 18.16 -16.51
C LEU A 63 5.68 16.70 -16.77
N PRO A 64 5.40 16.26 -18.02
CA PRO A 64 5.13 14.85 -18.27
C PRO A 64 6.29 13.93 -17.90
N LEU A 65 7.53 14.35 -18.14
CA LEU A 65 8.71 13.57 -17.79
C LEU A 65 8.97 13.59 -16.28
N GLU A 66 8.79 14.73 -15.62
CA GLU A 66 8.88 14.82 -14.15
C GLU A 66 7.85 13.91 -13.46
N ALA A 67 6.64 13.81 -14.03
CA ALA A 67 5.64 12.85 -13.60
C ALA A 67 6.10 11.41 -13.87
N ALA A 68 6.57 11.10 -15.08
CA ALA A 68 7.09 9.76 -15.41
C ALA A 68 8.17 9.29 -14.43
N THR A 69 9.08 10.17 -14.02
CA THR A 69 10.08 9.88 -12.99
C THR A 69 9.43 9.56 -11.64
N GLN A 70 8.46 10.35 -11.18
CA GLN A 70 7.79 10.12 -9.89
C GLN A 70 6.88 8.89 -9.90
N TYR A 71 6.38 8.49 -11.06
CA TYR A 71 5.62 7.26 -11.27
C TYR A 71 6.52 6.04 -11.56
N GLY A 72 7.85 6.18 -11.46
CA GLY A 72 8.80 5.07 -11.62
C GLY A 72 8.96 4.57 -13.06
N LEU A 73 8.56 5.35 -14.06
CA LEU A 73 8.70 5.02 -15.49
C LEU A 73 10.05 5.49 -16.08
N LEU A 74 10.68 6.47 -15.43
CA LEU A 74 12.01 6.98 -15.80
C LEU A 74 12.90 7.05 -14.57
N GLU A 75 14.18 6.76 -14.75
CA GLU A 75 15.19 6.92 -13.70
C GLU A 75 15.45 8.41 -13.38
N PRO A 76 15.45 8.80 -12.10
CA PRO A 76 15.74 10.17 -11.71
C PRO A 76 17.14 10.62 -12.16
N GLY A 77 17.20 11.69 -12.95
CA GLY A 77 18.46 12.33 -13.36
C GLY A 77 19.04 11.79 -14.67
N THR A 78 18.96 10.47 -14.93
CA THR A 78 19.42 9.88 -16.20
C THR A 78 18.34 9.89 -17.28
N TRP A 79 17.06 9.92 -16.91
CA TRP A 79 15.92 9.83 -17.85
C TRP A 79 15.92 8.53 -18.67
N GLU A 80 16.53 7.48 -18.14
CA GLU A 80 16.47 6.15 -18.73
C GLU A 80 15.12 5.50 -18.41
N ALA A 81 14.52 4.84 -19.39
CA ALA A 81 13.31 4.05 -19.18
C ALA A 81 13.60 2.91 -18.21
N THR A 82 12.77 2.77 -17.17
CA THR A 82 12.92 1.74 -16.15
C THR A 82 12.44 0.38 -16.66
N ASP A 83 12.76 -0.70 -15.95
CA ASP A 83 12.22 -2.03 -16.24
C ASP A 83 10.69 -2.02 -16.26
N LEU A 84 10.05 -1.29 -15.32
CA LEU A 84 8.61 -1.08 -15.30
C LEU A 84 8.09 -0.49 -16.62
N ALA A 85 8.76 0.52 -17.18
CA ALA A 85 8.32 1.11 -18.44
C ALA A 85 8.36 0.11 -19.61
N HIS A 86 9.40 -0.73 -19.65
CA HIS A 86 9.54 -1.79 -20.66
C HIS A 86 8.48 -2.90 -20.47
N GLU A 87 8.26 -3.33 -19.23
CA GLU A 87 7.24 -4.32 -18.87
C GLU A 87 5.84 -3.84 -19.24
N LEU A 88 5.51 -2.58 -18.95
CA LEU A 88 4.20 -2.01 -19.29
C LEU A 88 4.02 -1.88 -20.80
N LEU A 89 5.06 -1.48 -21.54
CA LEU A 89 4.96 -1.24 -22.99
C LEU A 89 4.55 -2.49 -23.78
N VAL A 90 4.91 -3.69 -23.30
CA VAL A 90 4.56 -4.93 -24.00
C VAL A 90 3.13 -5.42 -23.71
N LEU A 91 2.42 -4.79 -22.77
CA LEU A 91 1.07 -5.20 -22.37
C LEU A 91 0.00 -4.51 -23.24
N PRO A 92 -1.03 -5.26 -23.69
CA PRO A 92 -2.11 -4.71 -24.49
C PRO A 92 -3.23 -4.13 -23.63
N GLY A 93 -3.86 -3.05 -24.11
CA GLY A 93 -5.20 -2.62 -23.70
C GLY A 93 -5.43 -2.56 -22.18
N GLU A 94 -6.33 -3.42 -21.69
CA GLU A 94 -6.70 -3.47 -20.27
C GLU A 94 -5.56 -3.93 -19.37
N GLU A 95 -4.76 -4.91 -19.79
CA GLU A 95 -3.64 -5.47 -19.00
C GLU A 95 -2.59 -4.41 -18.67
N LEU A 96 -2.34 -3.48 -19.60
CA LEU A 96 -1.47 -2.31 -19.38
C LEU A 96 -1.96 -1.46 -18.20
N PHE A 97 -3.26 -1.14 -18.16
CA PHE A 97 -3.84 -0.31 -17.11
C PHE A 97 -3.95 -1.05 -15.79
N GLU A 98 -4.23 -2.36 -15.80
CA GLU A 98 -4.21 -3.20 -14.61
C GLU A 98 -2.83 -3.25 -13.96
N ALA A 99 -1.78 -3.51 -14.75
CA ALA A 99 -0.41 -3.57 -14.27
C ALA A 99 0.06 -2.21 -13.73
N PHE A 100 -0.24 -1.12 -14.43
CA PHE A 100 0.09 0.21 -13.96
C PHE A 100 -0.69 0.59 -12.69
N ALA A 101 -1.98 0.26 -12.61
CA ALA A 101 -2.77 0.49 -11.41
C ALA A 101 -2.23 -0.31 -10.21
N ARG A 102 -1.80 -1.56 -10.40
CA ARG A 102 -1.14 -2.36 -9.37
C ARG A 102 0.13 -1.66 -8.86
N HIS A 103 0.97 -1.15 -9.77
CA HIS A 103 2.14 -0.36 -9.40
C HIS A 103 1.76 0.86 -8.55
N VAL A 104 0.77 1.64 -8.98
CA VAL A 104 0.28 2.83 -8.27
C VAL A 104 -0.26 2.48 -6.88
N LEU A 105 -1.06 1.41 -6.78
CA LEU A 105 -1.66 0.95 -5.52
C LEU A 105 -0.60 0.54 -4.50
N ILE A 106 0.40 -0.25 -4.92
CA ILE A 106 1.37 -0.89 -4.03
C ILE A 106 2.56 0.04 -3.72
N ARG A 107 3.04 0.82 -4.69
CA ARG A 107 4.32 1.54 -4.59
C ARG A 107 4.19 3.06 -4.46
N LEU A 108 3.07 3.64 -4.87
CA LEU A 108 2.92 5.10 -4.98
C LEU A 108 1.84 5.67 -4.06
N GLY A 109 1.51 4.95 -2.97
CA GLY A 109 0.51 5.39 -1.99
C GLY A 109 -0.94 5.31 -2.48
N GLY A 110 -1.20 4.67 -3.63
CA GLY A 110 -2.55 4.55 -4.19
C GLY A 110 -3.51 3.81 -3.26
N LEU A 111 -3.06 2.78 -2.55
CA LEU A 111 -3.89 2.09 -1.56
C LEU A 111 -4.36 3.04 -0.46
N ARG A 112 -3.45 3.84 0.10
CA ARG A 112 -3.77 4.81 1.15
C ARG A 112 -4.83 5.83 0.71
N VAL A 113 -4.74 6.29 -0.55
CA VAL A 113 -5.75 7.17 -1.17
C VAL A 113 -7.11 6.47 -1.25
N VAL A 114 -7.15 5.23 -1.73
CA VAL A 114 -8.38 4.42 -1.81
C VAL A 114 -8.99 4.22 -0.42
N GLU A 115 -8.18 3.91 0.60
CA GLU A 115 -8.66 3.74 1.97
C GLU A 115 -9.27 5.04 2.51
N ALA A 116 -8.58 6.17 2.34
CA ALA A 116 -9.06 7.48 2.79
C ALA A 116 -10.39 7.86 2.14
N VAL A 117 -10.58 7.58 0.85
CA VAL A 117 -11.85 7.83 0.15
C VAL A 117 -12.98 7.00 0.77
N GLN A 118 -12.76 5.71 1.00
CA GLN A 118 -13.75 4.84 1.65
C GLN A 118 -14.06 5.33 3.07
N GLN A 119 -13.04 5.78 3.80
CA GLN A 119 -13.16 6.30 5.16
C GLN A 119 -14.00 7.57 5.20
N MET A 120 -13.69 8.56 4.36
CA MET A 120 -14.44 9.80 4.23
C MET A 120 -15.91 9.52 3.89
N LYS A 121 -16.19 8.55 3.01
CA LYS A 121 -17.57 8.14 2.69
C LYS A 121 -18.30 7.53 3.87
N MET A 122 -17.62 6.67 4.64
CA MET A 122 -18.19 6.12 5.88
C MET A 122 -18.45 7.20 6.93
N ASP A 123 -17.65 8.26 6.95
CA ASP A 123 -17.82 9.45 7.78
C ASP A 123 -18.87 10.43 7.23
N ALA A 124 -19.56 10.07 6.13
CA ALA A 124 -20.50 10.94 5.40
C ALA A 124 -19.89 12.30 4.98
N LEU A 125 -18.57 12.34 4.77
CA LEU A 125 -17.85 13.51 4.30
C LEU A 125 -17.89 13.60 2.78
N GLN A 126 -17.95 14.82 2.26
CA GLN A 126 -17.83 15.06 0.83
C GLN A 126 -16.39 14.80 0.36
N VAL A 127 -16.25 13.87 -0.59
CA VAL A 127 -14.95 13.54 -1.20
C VAL A 127 -14.72 14.41 -2.43
N THR A 128 -13.67 15.22 -2.38
CA THR A 128 -13.09 16.00 -3.49
C THR A 128 -11.58 15.85 -3.46
N GLY A 129 -10.87 16.29 -4.50
CA GLY A 129 -9.40 16.26 -4.50
C GLY A 129 -8.80 17.03 -3.32
N ASP A 130 -9.31 18.22 -3.05
CA ASP A 130 -8.81 19.10 -1.98
C ASP A 130 -9.17 18.56 -0.59
N THR A 131 -10.44 18.18 -0.37
CA THR A 131 -10.88 17.63 0.93
C THR A 131 -10.20 16.31 1.26
N LEU A 132 -9.86 15.50 0.25
CA LEU A 132 -9.09 14.27 0.43
C LEU A 132 -7.62 14.55 0.77
N ALA A 133 -7.01 15.56 0.15
CA ALA A 133 -5.63 15.95 0.44
C ALA A 133 -5.49 16.46 1.88
N GLU A 134 -6.42 17.29 2.32
CA GLU A 134 -6.52 17.75 3.71
C GLU A 134 -6.69 16.57 4.66
N TYR A 135 -7.63 15.67 4.36
CA TYR A 135 -7.90 14.48 5.17
C TYR A 135 -6.67 13.57 5.34
N LEU A 136 -5.91 13.36 4.27
CA LEU A 136 -4.66 12.58 4.30
C LEU A 136 -3.57 13.28 5.11
N THR A 137 -3.43 14.59 4.93
CA THR A 137 -2.41 15.40 5.61
C THR A 137 -2.65 15.48 7.11
N ASP A 138 -3.91 15.63 7.53
CA ASP A 138 -4.32 15.60 8.94
C ASP A 138 -3.97 14.26 9.62
N GLN A 139 -3.91 13.18 8.84
CA GLN A 139 -3.54 11.84 9.29
C GLN A 139 -2.03 11.55 9.14
N GLY A 140 -1.21 12.60 8.97
CA GLY A 140 0.24 12.48 8.85
C GLY A 140 0.74 11.95 7.51
N PHE A 141 -0.14 11.70 6.54
CA PHE A 141 0.24 11.32 5.18
C PHE A 141 0.42 12.59 4.34
N ALA A 142 1.66 13.07 4.21
CA ALA A 142 1.96 14.36 3.62
C ALA A 142 1.51 14.43 2.14
N VAL A 143 0.49 15.23 1.86
CA VAL A 143 0.02 15.52 0.50
C VAL A 143 -0.10 17.03 0.29
N ASN A 144 0.29 17.50 -0.89
CA ASN A 144 0.10 18.91 -1.23
C ASN A 144 -1.37 19.20 -1.60
N VAL A 145 -2.06 20.00 -0.79
CA VAL A 145 -3.52 20.26 -0.85
C VAL A 145 -4.01 20.93 -2.15
N HIS A 146 -3.13 21.55 -2.93
CA HIS A 146 -3.51 22.28 -4.16
C HIS A 146 -2.94 21.68 -5.45
N ASN A 147 -2.47 20.43 -5.42
CA ASN A 147 -1.87 19.80 -6.60
C ASN A 147 -2.89 18.96 -7.38
N THR A 148 -2.63 18.79 -8.68
CA THR A 148 -3.43 17.89 -9.53
C THR A 148 -3.13 16.42 -9.26
N ALA A 149 -2.29 16.09 -8.27
CA ALA A 149 -1.72 14.75 -8.10
C ALA A 149 -2.77 13.71 -7.74
N ILE A 150 -3.58 14.00 -6.70
CA ILE A 150 -4.66 13.11 -6.26
C ILE A 150 -5.64 12.84 -7.40
N ASN A 151 -6.02 13.88 -8.16
CA ASN A 151 -6.95 13.73 -9.28
C ASN A 151 -6.34 12.94 -10.44
N SER A 152 -5.08 13.20 -10.81
CA SER A 152 -4.40 12.43 -11.86
C SER A 152 -4.25 10.96 -11.46
N MET A 153 -3.84 10.67 -10.23
CA MET A 153 -3.77 9.30 -9.72
C MET A 153 -5.13 8.61 -9.76
N ARG A 154 -6.20 9.28 -9.28
CA ARG A 154 -7.57 8.77 -9.36
C ARG A 154 -7.96 8.45 -10.81
N MET A 155 -7.61 9.30 -11.77
CA MET A 155 -7.92 9.07 -13.19
C MET A 155 -7.19 7.84 -13.74
N TRP A 156 -5.92 7.63 -13.40
CA TRP A 156 -5.19 6.43 -13.78
C TRP A 156 -5.80 5.17 -13.17
N LEU A 157 -6.13 5.21 -11.89
CA LEU A 157 -6.81 4.10 -11.20
C LEU A 157 -8.22 3.83 -11.77
N ALA A 158 -8.90 4.87 -12.29
CA ALA A 158 -10.18 4.70 -12.98
C ALA A 158 -10.05 3.95 -14.33
N GLN A 159 -8.91 4.03 -15.02
CA GLN A 159 -8.67 3.23 -16.24
C GLN A 159 -8.66 1.72 -15.95
N ALA A 160 -8.26 1.34 -14.73
CA ALA A 160 -8.30 -0.05 -14.28
C ALA A 160 -9.61 -0.40 -13.52
N GLY A 161 -10.60 0.49 -13.51
CA GLY A 161 -11.90 0.24 -12.87
C GLY A 161 -11.93 0.36 -11.35
N ILE A 162 -10.86 0.82 -10.70
CA ILE A 162 -10.84 1.02 -9.23
C ILE A 162 -11.78 2.14 -8.80
N PHE A 163 -11.80 3.24 -9.57
CA PHE A 163 -12.71 4.34 -9.37
C PHE A 163 -13.72 4.44 -10.50
N SER A 164 -14.92 4.94 -10.19
CA SER A 164 -15.86 5.37 -11.23
C SER A 164 -15.23 6.43 -12.14
N ALA A 165 -15.56 6.39 -13.44
CA ALA A 165 -14.97 7.28 -14.45
C ALA A 165 -15.06 8.76 -14.04
N LYS A 166 -16.21 9.14 -13.47
CA LYS A 166 -16.49 10.49 -12.95
C LYS A 166 -16.94 10.40 -11.49
N GLY A 167 -16.00 10.13 -10.59
CA GLY A 167 -16.30 10.15 -9.17
C GLY A 167 -15.23 9.50 -8.30
N TRP A 168 -15.62 9.32 -7.04
CA TRP A 168 -14.82 8.76 -5.96
C TRP A 168 -15.38 7.43 -5.46
N ASP A 169 -16.29 6.79 -6.22
CA ASP A 169 -16.80 5.46 -5.89
C ASP A 169 -15.73 4.42 -6.16
N VAL A 170 -15.42 3.65 -5.13
CA VAL A 170 -14.39 2.61 -5.16
C VAL A 170 -15.05 1.28 -5.43
N ASP A 171 -14.57 0.56 -6.44
CA ASP A 171 -14.90 -0.85 -6.66
C ASP A 171 -13.97 -1.72 -5.78
N ALA A 172 -14.51 -2.20 -4.66
CA ALA A 172 -13.77 -3.02 -3.71
C ALA A 172 -13.37 -4.39 -4.30
N THR A 173 -14.21 -4.95 -5.17
CA THR A 173 -13.93 -6.23 -5.85
C THR A 173 -12.74 -6.06 -6.79
N ARG A 174 -12.75 -4.99 -7.60
CA ARG A 174 -11.66 -4.69 -8.52
C ARG A 174 -10.36 -4.38 -7.78
N LYS A 175 -10.44 -3.66 -6.65
CA LYS A 175 -9.29 -3.44 -5.76
C LYS A 175 -8.67 -4.75 -5.29
N ALA A 176 -9.47 -5.66 -4.75
CA ALA A 176 -8.97 -6.95 -4.27
C ALA A 176 -8.32 -7.76 -5.40
N GLN A 177 -8.91 -7.78 -6.59
CA GLN A 177 -8.34 -8.44 -7.77
C GLN A 177 -6.98 -7.88 -8.19
N LEU A 178 -6.83 -6.55 -8.24
CA LEU A 178 -5.58 -5.92 -8.69
C LEU A 178 -4.47 -6.02 -7.65
N VAL A 179 -4.81 -5.96 -6.37
CA VAL A 179 -3.85 -6.10 -5.26
C VAL A 179 -3.47 -7.56 -5.04
N GLY A 180 -4.37 -8.50 -5.33
CA GLY A 180 -4.21 -9.92 -5.02
C GLY A 180 -4.47 -10.26 -3.56
N LEU A 181 -4.98 -9.32 -2.76
CA LEU A 181 -5.31 -9.47 -1.35
C LEU A 181 -6.69 -8.86 -1.06
N ASP A 182 -7.50 -9.56 -0.27
CA ASP A 182 -8.75 -9.02 0.26
C ASP A 182 -8.50 -8.11 1.48
N ASP A 183 -9.55 -7.44 1.94
CA ASP A 183 -9.44 -6.46 3.03
C ASP A 183 -9.07 -7.11 4.37
N GLU A 184 -9.52 -8.34 4.61
CA GLU A 184 -9.17 -9.14 5.78
C GLU A 184 -7.68 -9.51 5.79
N ALA A 185 -7.13 -9.98 4.67
CA ALA A 185 -5.73 -10.30 4.52
C ALA A 185 -4.85 -9.05 4.66
N ILE A 186 -5.25 -7.94 4.03
CA ILE A 186 -4.59 -6.65 4.18
C ILE A 186 -4.55 -6.24 5.66
N ALA A 187 -5.69 -6.23 6.35
CA ALA A 187 -5.74 -5.86 7.76
C ALA A 187 -4.87 -6.77 8.63
N ALA A 188 -4.85 -8.07 8.37
CA ALA A 188 -3.99 -9.02 9.08
C ALA A 188 -2.50 -8.71 8.88
N ILE A 189 -2.08 -8.42 7.64
CA ILE A 189 -0.69 -8.10 7.27
C ILE A 189 -0.25 -6.76 7.86
N VAL A 190 -1.07 -5.72 7.74
CA VAL A 190 -0.74 -4.40 8.29
C VAL A 190 -0.66 -4.46 9.83
N GLY A 191 -1.47 -5.29 10.48
CA GLY A 191 -1.41 -5.53 11.94
C GLY A 191 -0.21 -6.35 12.42
N MET A 192 0.62 -6.90 11.54
CA MET A 192 1.80 -7.70 11.91
C MET A 192 2.88 -6.87 12.61
N THR A 193 3.60 -7.46 13.56
CA THR A 193 4.81 -6.86 14.13
C THR A 193 5.95 -6.83 13.11
N ASP A 194 6.98 -6.04 13.35
CA ASP A 194 8.14 -5.95 12.45
C ASP A 194 8.85 -7.30 12.32
N GLU A 195 8.94 -8.08 13.39
CA GLU A 195 9.51 -9.44 13.33
C GLU A 195 8.66 -10.38 12.48
N LEU A 196 7.33 -10.28 12.58
CA LEU A 196 6.40 -11.09 11.79
C LEU A 196 6.49 -10.73 10.31
N ARG A 197 6.52 -9.44 9.97
CA ARG A 197 6.72 -8.96 8.60
C ARG A 197 8.06 -9.41 8.02
N ALA A 198 9.13 -9.28 8.78
CA ALA A 198 10.46 -9.73 8.36
C ALA A 198 10.51 -11.25 8.13
N PHE A 199 9.77 -12.02 8.94
CA PHE A 199 9.63 -13.46 8.71
C PHE A 199 8.89 -13.77 7.41
N VAL A 200 7.80 -13.04 7.09
CA VAL A 200 7.10 -13.21 5.82
C VAL A 200 7.97 -12.81 4.64
N ILE A 201 8.71 -11.70 4.72
CA ILE A 201 9.66 -11.29 3.66
C ILE A 201 10.73 -12.38 3.47
N ALA A 202 11.34 -12.87 4.55
CA ALA A 202 12.31 -13.97 4.48
C ALA A 202 11.71 -15.22 3.80
N LEU A 203 10.47 -15.56 4.13
CA LEU A 203 9.77 -16.69 3.52
C LEU A 203 9.47 -16.44 2.04
N CYS A 204 9.09 -15.22 1.63
CA CYS A 204 8.90 -14.86 0.22
C CYS A 204 10.20 -14.99 -0.58
N ARG A 205 11.34 -14.60 0.00
CA ARG A 205 12.65 -14.66 -0.66
C ARG A 205 13.18 -16.09 -0.81
N ILE A 206 12.91 -16.94 0.19
CA ILE A 206 13.28 -18.36 0.13
C ILE A 206 12.33 -19.09 -0.83
N ASN A 207 11.04 -18.76 -0.79
CA ASN A 207 9.95 -19.37 -1.55
C ASN A 207 10.06 -20.91 -1.66
N PRO A 208 10.09 -21.63 -0.52
CA PRO A 208 10.41 -23.04 -0.53
C PRO A 208 9.27 -23.88 -1.14
N GLU A 209 9.62 -24.87 -1.95
CA GLU A 209 8.68 -25.90 -2.40
C GLU A 209 8.54 -26.98 -1.32
N GLY A 210 7.37 -27.04 -0.67
CA GLY A 210 7.03 -28.08 0.30
C GLY A 210 7.51 -27.79 1.73
N ASP A 211 7.90 -28.86 2.43
CA ASP A 211 8.30 -28.81 3.85
C ASP A 211 9.64 -28.12 4.03
N TYR A 212 9.68 -27.07 4.86
CA TYR A 212 10.87 -26.26 5.09
C TYR A 212 11.13 -25.98 6.58
N PRO A 213 12.39 -26.01 7.06
CA PRO A 213 12.70 -25.70 8.45
C PRO A 213 12.43 -24.23 8.81
N ALA A 214 11.52 -23.99 9.76
CA ALA A 214 11.20 -22.64 10.23
C ALA A 214 12.42 -21.88 10.82
N ALA A 215 13.42 -22.62 11.29
CA ALA A 215 14.66 -22.07 11.83
C ALA A 215 15.50 -21.36 10.78
N GLU A 216 15.52 -21.84 9.53
CA GLU A 216 16.29 -21.22 8.45
C GLU A 216 15.67 -19.89 8.03
N ILE A 217 14.34 -19.87 7.92
CA ILE A 217 13.58 -18.65 7.63
C ILE A 217 13.79 -17.61 8.73
N ARG A 218 13.75 -18.04 10.00
CA ARG A 218 14.04 -17.15 11.14
C ARG A 218 15.43 -16.55 11.02
N ASN A 219 16.45 -17.33 10.68
CA ASN A 219 17.82 -16.82 10.58
C ASN A 219 17.94 -15.72 9.51
N LEU A 220 17.26 -15.89 8.37
CA LEU A 220 17.17 -14.84 7.34
C LEU A 220 16.38 -13.63 7.85
N ALA A 221 15.26 -13.85 8.55
CA ALA A 221 14.46 -12.77 9.12
C ALA A 221 15.24 -11.94 10.17
N GLU A 222 16.02 -12.59 11.04
CA GLU A 222 16.91 -11.93 12.00
C GLU A 222 17.98 -11.09 11.30
N ALA A 223 18.48 -11.55 10.15
CA ALA A 223 19.39 -10.77 9.33
C ALA A 223 18.71 -9.54 8.70
N ILE A 224 17.43 -9.64 8.31
CA ILE A 224 16.63 -8.53 7.78
C ILE A 224 16.42 -7.43 8.85
N VAL A 225 16.03 -7.80 10.07
CA VAL A 225 15.75 -6.80 11.14
C VAL A 225 16.99 -6.39 11.95
N GLY A 226 18.11 -7.07 11.77
CA GLY A 226 19.37 -6.76 12.46
C GLY A 226 19.40 -7.13 13.95
N HIS A 227 18.42 -7.86 14.46
CA HIS A 227 18.40 -8.39 15.82
C HIS A 227 17.81 -9.79 15.89
N ARG A 228 18.15 -10.52 16.95
CA ARG A 228 17.65 -11.88 17.18
C ARG A 228 16.19 -11.88 17.63
N PHE A 229 15.46 -12.90 17.22
CA PHE A 229 14.12 -13.15 17.72
C PHE A 229 14.23 -13.83 19.09
N ALA A 230 13.28 -13.57 19.99
CA ALA A 230 13.24 -14.28 21.27
C ALA A 230 13.03 -15.79 21.02
N ARG A 231 14.00 -16.64 21.42
CA ARG A 231 13.98 -18.07 21.07
C ARG A 231 12.75 -18.84 21.55
N ALA A 232 12.09 -18.37 22.61
CA ALA A 232 10.90 -19.01 23.18
C ALA A 232 9.59 -18.66 22.45
N SER A 233 9.60 -17.71 21.51
CA SER A 233 8.38 -17.12 20.96
C SER A 233 8.02 -17.55 19.54
N LEU A 234 8.91 -18.24 18.80
CA LEU A 234 8.70 -18.49 17.36
C LEU A 234 7.36 -19.18 17.05
N PRO A 235 6.94 -20.28 17.72
CA PRO A 235 5.66 -20.90 17.42
C PRO A 235 4.47 -19.98 17.70
N ASN A 236 4.43 -19.33 18.86
CA ASN A 236 3.24 -18.59 19.31
C ASN A 236 3.16 -17.15 18.74
N VAL A 237 4.30 -16.51 18.50
CA VAL A 237 4.39 -15.10 18.07
C VAL A 237 4.55 -14.97 16.55
N VAL A 238 5.06 -16.01 15.87
CA VAL A 238 5.29 -15.97 14.43
C VAL A 238 4.47 -17.00 13.68
N LEU A 239 4.65 -18.28 13.97
CA LEU A 239 4.03 -19.35 13.17
C LEU A 239 2.50 -19.41 13.35
N GLU A 240 2.03 -19.25 14.59
CA GLU A 240 0.60 -19.34 14.90
C GLU A 240 -0.22 -18.18 14.32
N PRO A 241 0.23 -16.91 14.36
CA PRO A 241 -0.41 -15.83 13.61
C PRO A 241 -0.46 -16.09 12.09
N LEU A 242 0.63 -16.54 11.48
CA LEU A 242 0.64 -16.83 10.03
C LEU A 242 -0.26 -18.00 9.65
N ARG A 243 -0.33 -19.02 10.50
CA ARG A 243 -1.28 -20.13 10.36
C ARG A 243 -2.72 -19.65 10.45
N ARG A 244 -3.04 -18.80 11.43
CA ARG A 244 -4.38 -18.20 11.58
C ARG A 244 -4.76 -17.30 10.40
N ALA A 245 -3.78 -16.62 9.81
CA ALA A 245 -3.95 -15.87 8.57
C ALA A 245 -4.08 -16.77 7.32
N GLY A 246 -3.97 -18.10 7.48
CA GLY A 246 -4.08 -19.06 6.37
C GLY A 246 -2.89 -19.06 5.42
N LEU A 247 -1.79 -18.37 5.75
CA LEU A 247 -0.61 -18.21 4.90
C LEU A 247 0.33 -19.42 4.95
N ILE A 248 0.39 -20.11 6.08
CA ILE A 248 1.24 -21.28 6.27
C ILE A 248 0.51 -22.39 7.02
N GLU A 249 1.02 -23.59 6.88
CA GLU A 249 0.81 -24.70 7.81
C GLU A 249 2.16 -25.04 8.47
N TYR A 250 2.13 -25.54 9.71
CA TYR A 250 3.35 -26.01 10.36
C TYR A 250 3.09 -27.16 11.31
N GLU A 251 4.08 -28.04 11.42
CA GLU A 251 4.16 -29.12 12.39
C GLU A 251 5.38 -28.94 13.28
N THR A 252 5.28 -29.37 14.54
CA THR A 252 6.43 -29.41 15.43
C THR A 252 6.84 -30.85 15.68
N LYS A 253 7.99 -31.26 15.14
CA LYS A 253 8.55 -32.60 15.35
C LYS A 253 9.57 -32.54 16.49
N GLY A 254 9.39 -33.37 17.50
CA GLY A 254 10.35 -33.56 18.58
C GLY A 254 11.38 -34.61 18.20
N THR A 255 12.65 -34.25 18.14
CA THR A 255 13.76 -35.23 18.13
C THR A 255 14.58 -35.01 19.40
N GLY A 256 15.32 -36.03 19.86
CA GLY A 256 16.00 -36.09 21.16
C GLY A 256 17.02 -34.99 21.50
N GLY A 257 17.10 -33.90 20.73
CA GLY A 257 17.88 -32.69 21.01
C GLY A 257 17.08 -31.37 20.93
N GLY A 258 15.76 -31.40 20.67
CA GLY A 258 14.91 -30.19 20.61
C GLY A 258 13.66 -30.35 19.74
N LYS A 259 12.72 -29.41 19.87
CA LYS A 259 11.54 -29.30 18.99
C LYS A 259 11.90 -28.48 17.75
N THR A 260 11.78 -29.07 16.57
CA THR A 260 11.97 -28.36 15.29
C THR A 260 10.61 -28.18 14.63
N SER A 261 10.29 -26.94 14.26
CA SER A 261 9.10 -26.63 13.49
C SER A 261 9.41 -26.71 12.00
N ILE A 262 8.63 -27.52 11.29
CA ILE A 262 8.64 -27.62 9.83
C ILE A 262 7.39 -26.91 9.34
N LEU A 263 7.54 -26.01 8.37
CA LEU A 263 6.43 -25.27 7.80
C LEU A 263 6.28 -25.54 6.32
N ARG A 264 5.09 -25.24 5.79
CA ARG A 264 4.74 -25.29 4.38
C ARG A 264 3.88 -24.08 4.05
N THR A 265 4.10 -23.47 2.89
CA THR A 265 3.24 -22.39 2.38
C THR A 265 1.91 -22.96 1.88
N THR A 266 0.83 -22.19 2.02
CA THR A 266 -0.48 -22.54 1.46
C THR A 266 -0.66 -21.91 0.08
N PRO A 267 -1.71 -22.26 -0.69
CA PRO A 267 -2.04 -21.57 -1.93
C PRO A 267 -2.35 -20.07 -1.75
N ALA A 268 -2.70 -19.63 -0.54
CA ALA A 268 -2.91 -18.22 -0.23
C ALA A 268 -1.59 -17.44 -0.07
N PHE A 269 -0.45 -18.14 0.02
CA PHE A 269 0.87 -17.54 0.07
C PHE A 269 1.41 -17.30 -1.33
N GLU A 270 1.14 -16.11 -1.87
CA GLU A 270 1.67 -15.68 -3.17
C GLU A 270 2.84 -14.71 -2.96
N ALA A 271 4.08 -15.22 -3.04
CA ALA A 271 5.29 -14.43 -2.76
C ALA A 271 5.39 -13.16 -3.65
N THR A 272 5.00 -13.27 -4.92
CA THR A 272 4.98 -12.17 -5.90
C THR A 272 4.01 -11.05 -5.55
N VAL A 273 3.03 -11.32 -4.69
CA VAL A 273 2.07 -10.33 -4.18
C VAL A 273 2.49 -9.84 -2.79
N LEU A 274 2.82 -10.77 -1.89
CA LEU A 274 3.09 -10.49 -0.48
C LEU A 274 4.37 -9.69 -0.28
N GLU A 275 5.47 -10.00 -0.96
CA GLU A 275 6.74 -9.28 -0.76
C GLU A 275 6.61 -7.81 -1.17
N PRO A 276 6.16 -7.46 -2.40
CA PRO A 276 5.98 -6.06 -2.78
C PRO A 276 4.97 -5.33 -1.89
N PHE A 277 3.90 -6.01 -1.46
CA PHE A 277 2.90 -5.42 -0.58
C PHE A 277 3.50 -5.07 0.79
N ILE A 278 4.23 -5.98 1.41
CA ILE A 278 4.84 -5.74 2.74
C ILE A 278 5.94 -4.69 2.65
N GLU A 279 6.79 -4.75 1.63
CA GLU A 279 7.92 -3.82 1.49
C GLU A 279 7.48 -2.40 1.15
N HIS A 280 6.40 -2.22 0.38
CA HIS A 280 6.03 -0.91 -0.15
C HIS A 280 4.66 -0.40 0.30
N ALA A 281 3.64 -1.25 0.35
CA ALA A 281 2.29 -0.80 0.68
C ALA A 281 2.10 -0.59 2.18
N VAL A 282 2.54 -1.55 3.01
CA VAL A 282 2.32 -1.53 4.47
C VAL A 282 2.87 -0.27 5.13
N GLN A 283 3.97 0.29 4.63
CA GLN A 283 4.55 1.53 5.17
C GLN A 283 3.64 2.76 4.99
N SER A 284 2.79 2.74 3.97
CA SER A 284 1.84 3.81 3.67
C SER A 284 0.48 3.63 4.35
N LEU A 285 0.21 2.43 4.87
CA LEU A 285 -1.03 2.07 5.53
C LEU A 285 -0.91 2.25 7.04
N ASP A 286 -1.98 2.71 7.67
CA ASP A 286 -2.03 2.81 9.12
C ASP A 286 -2.70 1.55 9.68
N ALA A 287 -1.92 0.71 10.38
CA ALA A 287 -2.37 -0.53 10.99
C ALA A 287 -3.61 -0.38 11.86
N ALA A 288 -3.74 0.75 12.55
CA ALA A 288 -4.91 1.09 13.34
C ALA A 288 -6.13 1.32 12.45
N LEU A 289 -5.95 2.17 11.43
CA LEU A 289 -7.03 2.62 10.58
C LEU A 289 -7.53 1.43 9.77
N THR A 290 -6.64 0.68 9.14
CA THR A 290 -6.97 -0.46 8.28
C THR A 290 -7.67 -1.59 9.07
N ALA A 291 -7.22 -1.91 10.29
CA ALA A 291 -7.81 -2.98 11.10
C ALA A 291 -9.12 -2.58 11.81
N TYR A 292 -9.27 -1.31 12.22
CA TYR A 292 -10.37 -0.90 13.10
C TYR A 292 -11.49 -0.11 12.41
N TYR A 293 -11.21 0.59 11.30
CA TYR A 293 -12.24 1.39 10.63
C TYR A 293 -13.26 0.57 9.85
N ARG A 294 -12.87 -0.61 9.34
CA ARG A 294 -13.72 -1.45 8.50
C ARG A 294 -14.48 -2.52 9.27
N LYS A 295 -14.20 -2.73 10.56
CA LYS A 295 -14.88 -3.76 11.35
C LYS A 295 -16.38 -3.43 11.48
N PRO A 296 -17.29 -4.28 11.00
CA PRO A 296 -18.73 -4.05 11.10
C PRO A 296 -19.16 -3.90 12.57
N PRO A 297 -20.14 -3.02 12.89
CA PRO A 297 -20.60 -2.83 14.27
C PRO A 297 -21.03 -4.15 14.93
N ALA A 298 -21.74 -5.01 14.20
CA ALA A 298 -22.16 -6.32 14.68
C ALA A 298 -20.97 -7.19 15.10
N GLN A 299 -19.88 -7.17 14.32
CA GLN A 299 -18.65 -7.89 14.66
C GLN A 299 -17.96 -7.27 15.88
N ILE A 300 -17.88 -5.94 15.96
CA ILE A 300 -17.34 -5.24 17.15
C ILE A 300 -18.09 -5.70 18.42
N TYR A 301 -19.43 -5.64 18.39
CA TYR A 301 -20.25 -6.04 19.55
C TYR A 301 -20.11 -7.51 19.91
N THR A 302 -19.95 -8.39 18.92
CA THR A 302 -19.72 -9.82 19.14
C THR A 302 -18.37 -10.05 19.81
N GLU A 303 -17.31 -9.43 19.30
CA GLU A 303 -15.95 -9.59 19.79
C GLU A 303 -15.71 -8.92 21.15
N LEU A 304 -16.47 -7.86 21.50
CA LEU A 304 -16.48 -7.27 22.85
C LEU A 304 -16.89 -8.28 23.93
N GLY A 305 -17.71 -9.28 23.55
CA GLY A 305 -18.12 -10.39 24.41
C GLY A 305 -17.14 -11.57 24.43
N SER A 306 -16.04 -11.51 23.67
CA SER A 306 -15.08 -12.62 23.57
C SER A 306 -14.40 -12.91 24.90
N GLY A 307 -14.20 -14.21 25.19
CA GLY A 307 -13.37 -14.66 26.29
C GLY A 307 -11.86 -14.54 26.02
N ASP A 308 -11.49 -14.36 24.75
CA ASP A 308 -10.11 -14.09 24.35
C ASP A 308 -9.78 -12.60 24.57
N THR A 309 -8.86 -12.32 25.48
CA THR A 309 -8.45 -10.97 25.86
C THR A 309 -7.85 -10.18 24.70
N PHE A 310 -7.22 -10.86 23.73
CA PHE A 310 -6.64 -10.22 22.56
C PHE A 310 -7.74 -9.73 21.61
N ILE A 311 -8.69 -10.61 21.27
CA ILE A 311 -9.85 -10.28 20.42
C ILE A 311 -10.69 -9.18 21.08
N LYS A 312 -10.95 -9.30 22.38
CA LYS A 312 -11.70 -8.31 23.15
C LYS A 312 -10.99 -6.95 23.19
N GLY A 313 -9.67 -6.94 23.32
CA GLY A 313 -8.86 -5.72 23.28
C GLY A 313 -8.99 -4.99 21.95
N GLN A 314 -8.81 -5.72 20.84
CA GLN A 314 -9.02 -5.17 19.49
C GLN A 314 -10.44 -4.63 19.27
N ALA A 315 -11.45 -5.34 19.78
CA ALA A 315 -12.84 -4.89 19.70
C ALA A 315 -13.10 -3.62 20.52
N LEU A 316 -12.48 -3.47 21.69
CA LEU A 316 -12.55 -2.24 22.49
C LEU A 316 -11.90 -1.05 21.78
N GLU A 317 -10.74 -1.26 21.15
CA GLU A 317 -10.06 -0.25 20.34
C GLU A 317 -10.93 0.19 19.16
N ALA A 318 -11.48 -0.76 18.40
CA ALA A 318 -12.41 -0.49 17.30
C ALA A 318 -13.67 0.26 17.76
N TYR A 319 -14.23 -0.14 18.90
CA TYR A 319 -15.39 0.51 19.49
C TYR A 319 -15.10 1.96 19.90
N ALA A 320 -13.97 2.21 20.56
CA ALA A 320 -13.56 3.55 20.97
C ALA A 320 -13.41 4.47 19.76
N ILE A 321 -12.67 4.04 18.73
CA ILE A 321 -12.52 4.78 17.47
C ILE A 321 -13.89 5.09 16.86
N ARG A 322 -14.80 4.11 16.82
CA ARG A 322 -16.14 4.28 16.27
C ARG A 322 -16.99 5.31 17.04
N ILE A 323 -17.01 5.23 18.37
CA ILE A 323 -17.77 6.20 19.19
C ILE A 323 -17.22 7.61 19.00
N MET A 324 -15.90 7.76 19.00
CA MET A 324 -15.27 9.07 18.82
C MET A 324 -15.58 9.66 17.44
N ARG A 325 -15.65 8.84 16.37
CA ARG A 325 -16.13 9.28 15.05
C ARG A 325 -17.58 9.78 15.07
N LEU A 326 -18.47 9.09 15.78
CA LEU A 326 -19.86 9.54 15.94
C LEU A 326 -19.94 10.90 16.67
N LEU A 327 -18.96 11.21 17.52
CA LEU A 327 -18.82 12.49 18.20
C LEU A 327 -18.12 13.55 17.34
N GLY A 328 -17.78 13.24 16.09
CA GLY A 328 -17.10 14.15 15.17
C GLY A 328 -15.58 14.22 15.33
N LEU A 329 -14.98 13.37 16.18
CA LEU A 329 -13.55 13.32 16.40
C LEU A 329 -12.88 12.40 15.38
N ARG A 330 -11.67 12.76 14.96
CA ARG A 330 -10.87 12.02 13.98
C ARG A 330 -9.70 11.31 14.64
N PHE A 331 -9.40 10.09 14.19
CA PHE A 331 -8.22 9.37 14.64
C PHE A 331 -6.96 10.00 14.06
N VAL A 332 -6.00 10.29 14.93
CA VAL A 332 -4.71 10.90 14.58
C VAL A 332 -3.58 9.89 14.69
N GLY A 333 -3.68 8.93 15.60
CA GLY A 333 -2.65 7.92 15.79
C GLY A 333 -2.71 7.26 17.17
N TRP A 334 -1.74 6.39 17.41
CA TRP A 334 -1.53 5.77 18.72
C TRP A 334 -0.40 6.45 19.48
N ARG A 335 -0.62 6.70 20.76
CA ARG A 335 0.46 7.05 21.68
C ARG A 335 0.85 5.80 22.48
N LYS A 336 2.04 5.26 22.19
CA LYS A 336 2.64 4.20 23.02
C LYS A 336 3.21 4.83 24.29
N ARG A 337 2.78 4.38 25.48
CA ARG A 337 3.44 4.71 26.75
C ARG A 337 4.43 3.62 27.14
N ALA A 338 5.65 4.02 27.49
CA ALA A 338 6.69 3.10 27.91
C ALA A 338 6.30 2.41 29.23
N GLN A 339 6.61 1.12 29.31
CA GLN A 339 6.29 0.22 30.43
C GLN A 339 6.81 0.75 31.77
N ASP A 340 7.89 1.53 31.74
CA ASP A 340 8.55 2.16 32.88
C ASP A 340 7.67 3.19 33.61
N THR A 341 6.60 3.69 32.96
CA THR A 341 5.75 4.76 33.51
C THR A 341 4.42 4.23 34.08
N THR A 342 3.92 3.10 33.59
CA THR A 342 2.56 2.58 33.86
C THR A 342 2.55 1.15 34.38
N GLY A 343 3.70 0.45 34.41
CA GLY A 343 3.79 -0.96 34.83
C GLY A 343 3.27 -1.97 33.79
N ARG A 344 2.62 -1.50 32.71
CA ARG A 344 2.19 -2.25 31.53
C ARG A 344 2.34 -1.38 30.28
N ALA A 345 2.63 -1.98 29.13
CA ALA A 345 2.60 -1.25 27.85
C ALA A 345 1.15 -0.85 27.56
N GLU A 346 0.83 0.44 27.68
CA GLU A 346 -0.48 1.01 27.37
C GLU A 346 -0.40 1.77 26.04
N ILE A 347 -1.44 1.61 25.22
CA ILE A 347 -1.59 2.31 23.95
C ILE A 347 -2.81 3.21 24.06
N ASP A 348 -2.64 4.52 23.97
CA ASP A 348 -3.76 5.47 23.93
C ASP A 348 -4.15 5.77 22.48
N VAL A 349 -5.46 5.78 22.22
CA VAL A 349 -6.02 6.38 21.01
C VAL A 349 -5.85 7.90 21.11
N VAL A 350 -5.21 8.52 20.11
CA VAL A 350 -5.19 9.98 19.96
C VAL A 350 -6.27 10.38 18.95
N MET A 351 -7.21 11.21 19.40
CA MET A 351 -8.28 11.77 18.57
C MET A 351 -8.23 13.30 18.59
N ALA A 352 -8.60 13.96 17.49
CA ALA A 352 -8.68 15.42 17.37
C ALA A 352 -9.97 15.89 16.69
#